data_AF-A0A0M9YJX0-F1
#
_entry.id   AF-A0A0M9YJX0-F1
#
_cell.length_a   1.000
_cell.length_b   1.000
_cell.length_c   1.000
_cell.angle_alpha   90.00
_cell.angle_beta   90.00
_cell.angle_gamma   90.00
#
_symmetry.space_group_name_H-M   'P 1'
#
loop_
_entity.id
_entity.type
_entity.pdbx_description
1 polymer ?
#
loop_
_entity_poly.entity_id
_entity_poly.type
_entity_poly.pdbx_seq_one_letter_code
_entity_poly.pdbx_strand_id
1 'polypeptide(L)'
;MNVLTDIAAICHPMPAPGDVPDDVFNDVCHAVQTEREAMIHNLEAAALADWEEHEPLLSAIGMAHYRKSQAEDEIRRLIAYGREFARPRPYKLADLAAASGMSISGIRTAYGHGEVAAVEQALGRTTREDWRATPPDDPADGQSTS
;
A
#
# COMPACT_ATOMS: atom_id res chain seq x y z
N MET A 1 -6.79 26.54 -18.09
CA MET A 1 -6.29 25.47 -17.21
C MET A 1 -7.37 24.39 -17.21
N ASN A 2 -7.01 23.15 -17.55
CA ASN A 2 -7.94 22.04 -17.78
C ASN A 2 -7.98 21.17 -16.51
N VAL A 3 -9.17 20.79 -16.04
CA VAL A 3 -9.38 19.96 -14.85
C VAL A 3 -8.54 18.68 -14.87
N LEU A 4 -8.38 18.04 -16.03
CA LEU A 4 -7.57 16.82 -16.18
C LEU A 4 -6.09 17.09 -15.90
N THR A 5 -5.58 18.23 -16.38
CA THR A 5 -4.20 18.66 -16.13
C THR A 5 -3.96 18.95 -14.65
N ASP A 6 -4.94 19.58 -13.98
CA ASP A 6 -4.84 19.89 -12.54
C ASP A 6 -4.84 18.61 -11.70
N ILE A 7 -5.74 17.67 -12.01
CA ILE A 7 -5.80 16.35 -11.35
C ILE A 7 -4.48 15.58 -11.52
N ALA A 8 -3.95 15.52 -12.74
CA ALA A 8 -2.70 14.83 -13.02
C ALA A 8 -1.51 15.48 -12.28
N ALA A 9 -1.50 16.81 -12.20
CA ALA A 9 -0.46 17.52 -11.46
C ALA A 9 -0.50 17.25 -9.94
N ILE A 10 -1.69 17.08 -9.36
CA ILE A 10 -1.88 16.71 -7.95
C ILE A 10 -1.46 15.26 -7.70
N CYS A 11 -1.85 14.33 -8.59
CA CYS A 11 -1.58 12.90 -8.41
C CYS A 11 -0.10 12.55 -8.66
N HIS A 12 0.57 13.29 -9.54
CA HIS A 12 1.97 13.09 -9.92
C HIS A 12 2.71 14.43 -9.79
N PRO A 13 3.11 14.85 -8.58
CA PRO A 13 3.80 16.13 -8.38
C PRO A 13 5.17 16.12 -9.05
N MET A 14 5.54 17.23 -9.68
CA MET A 14 6.86 17.38 -10.31
C MET A 14 7.92 17.51 -9.18
N PRO A 15 9.04 16.78 -9.24
CA PRO A 15 10.11 16.94 -8.26
C PRO A 15 10.69 18.36 -8.32
N ALA A 16 11.02 18.91 -7.16
CA ALA A 16 11.84 20.10 -7.05
C ALA A 16 13.33 19.72 -7.05
N PRO A 17 14.23 20.64 -7.45
CA PRO A 17 15.66 20.42 -7.28
C PRO A 17 16.01 20.07 -5.83
N GLY A 18 16.71 18.95 -5.63
CA GLY A 18 17.07 18.41 -4.31
C GLY A 18 16.12 17.34 -3.75
N ASP A 19 14.94 17.11 -4.34
CA ASP A 19 14.07 15.98 -3.97
C ASP A 19 14.67 14.63 -4.38
N VAL A 20 15.49 14.65 -5.42
CA VAL A 20 16.25 13.51 -5.95
C VAL A 20 17.68 13.94 -6.26
N PRO A 21 18.64 13.00 -6.36
CA PRO A 21 19.99 13.30 -6.82
C PRO A 21 20.01 14.04 -8.17
N ASP A 22 20.88 15.03 -8.30
CA ASP A 22 20.94 15.92 -9.48
C ASP A 22 21.16 15.16 -10.80
N ASP A 23 21.90 14.05 -10.75
CA ASP A 23 22.23 13.22 -11.92
C ASP A 23 21.02 12.48 -12.49
N VAL A 24 19.96 12.26 -11.70
CA VAL A 24 18.70 11.62 -12.14
C VAL A 24 17.54 12.61 -12.26
N PHE A 25 17.73 13.88 -11.88
CA PHE A 25 16.64 14.86 -11.77
C PHE A 25 15.82 15.00 -13.07
N ASN A 26 16.50 15.13 -14.21
CA ASN A 26 15.82 15.24 -15.52
C ASN A 26 15.06 13.97 -15.87
N ASP A 27 15.64 12.79 -15.64
CA ASP A 27 15.01 11.50 -15.93
C ASP A 27 13.74 11.32 -15.10
N VAL A 28 13.78 11.68 -13.81
CA VAL A 28 12.60 11.65 -12.93
C VAL A 28 11.54 12.65 -13.39
N CYS A 29 11.92 13.87 -13.78
CA CYS A 29 10.97 14.85 -14.34
C CYS A 29 10.28 14.32 -15.60
N HIS A 30 11.03 13.68 -16.50
CA HIS A 30 10.48 13.07 -17.72
C HIS A 30 9.56 11.89 -17.41
N ALA A 31 9.89 11.06 -16.42
CA ALA A 31 9.04 9.97 -15.96
C ALA A 31 7.71 10.50 -15.39
N VAL A 32 7.76 11.51 -14.51
CA VAL A 32 6.56 12.14 -13.94
C VAL A 32 5.70 12.77 -15.03
N GLN A 33 6.31 13.44 -16.02
CA GLN A 33 5.57 14.00 -17.14
C GLN A 33 4.87 12.91 -17.97
N THR A 34 5.54 11.78 -18.19
CA THR A 34 4.96 10.62 -18.87
C THR A 34 3.75 10.06 -18.10
N GLU A 35 3.86 9.95 -16.77
CA GLU A 35 2.76 9.50 -15.91
C GLU A 35 1.56 10.47 -15.95
N ARG A 36 1.81 11.78 -15.96
CA ARG A 36 0.76 12.81 -16.09
C ARG A 36 0.01 12.67 -17.41
N GLU A 37 0.73 12.51 -18.51
CA GLU A 37 0.14 12.36 -19.85
C GLU A 37 -0.70 11.08 -19.95
N ALA A 38 -0.20 9.97 -19.43
CA ALA A 38 -0.94 8.72 -19.36
C ALA A 38 -2.22 8.85 -18.51
N MET A 39 -2.14 9.52 -17.36
CA MET A 39 -3.31 9.75 -16.51
C MET A 39 -4.36 10.63 -17.20
N ILE A 40 -3.95 11.73 -17.83
CA ILE A 40 -4.85 12.62 -18.58
C ILE A 40 -5.56 11.82 -19.68
N HIS A 41 -4.81 11.04 -20.46
CA HIS A 41 -5.37 10.22 -21.52
C HIS A 41 -6.41 9.21 -21.00
N ASN A 42 -6.11 8.53 -19.89
CA ASN A 42 -7.02 7.56 -19.30
C ASN A 42 -8.30 8.21 -18.75
N LEU A 43 -8.17 9.35 -18.07
CA LEU A 43 -9.33 10.09 -17.56
C LEU A 43 -10.19 10.64 -18.69
N GLU A 44 -9.57 11.19 -19.74
CA GLU A 44 -10.27 11.69 -20.92
C GLU A 44 -11.03 10.56 -21.63
N ALA A 45 -10.38 9.41 -21.83
CA ALA A 45 -11.00 8.24 -22.46
C ALA A 45 -12.18 7.70 -21.64
N ALA A 46 -12.04 7.59 -20.32
CA ALA A 46 -13.10 7.12 -19.43
C ALA A 46 -14.29 8.09 -19.42
N ALA A 47 -14.01 9.39 -19.26
CA ALA A 47 -15.05 10.41 -19.21
C ALA A 47 -15.77 10.59 -20.57
N LEU A 48 -15.09 10.32 -21.69
CA LEU A 48 -15.70 10.28 -23.02
C LEU A 48 -16.63 9.06 -23.19
N ALA A 49 -16.31 7.94 -22.56
CA ALA A 49 -17.13 6.73 -22.61
C ALA A 49 -18.44 6.90 -21.81
N ASP A 50 -18.33 7.42 -20.58
CA ASP A 50 -19.48 7.78 -19.73
C ASP A 50 -19.07 8.85 -18.72
N TRP A 51 -19.53 10.09 -18.91
CA TRP A 51 -19.17 11.19 -18.02
C TRP A 51 -19.84 11.08 -16.64
N GLU A 52 -21.04 10.51 -16.56
CA GLU A 52 -21.79 10.41 -15.30
C GLU A 52 -21.18 9.35 -14.40
N GLU A 53 -20.75 8.22 -14.97
CA GLU A 53 -20.04 7.16 -14.23
C GLU A 53 -18.56 7.49 -14.00
N HIS A 54 -17.90 8.14 -14.95
CA HIS A 54 -16.46 8.39 -14.93
C HIS A 54 -16.10 9.87 -14.85
N GLU A 55 -16.79 10.60 -13.96
CA GLU A 55 -16.41 11.98 -13.64
C GLU A 55 -14.91 12.01 -13.22
N PRO A 56 -14.07 12.86 -13.85
CA PRO A 56 -12.62 12.76 -13.69
C PRO A 56 -12.10 12.90 -12.26
N LEU A 57 -12.65 13.81 -11.45
CA LEU A 57 -12.17 14.03 -10.10
C LEU A 57 -12.54 12.86 -9.18
N LEU A 58 -13.79 12.38 -9.24
CA LEU A 58 -14.24 11.22 -8.48
C LEU A 58 -13.46 9.96 -8.86
N SER A 59 -13.19 9.78 -10.16
CA SER A 59 -12.35 8.69 -10.66
C SER A 59 -10.94 8.75 -10.06
N ALA A 60 -10.32 9.93 -10.06
CA ALA A 60 -8.99 10.13 -9.48
C ALA A 60 -8.95 9.89 -7.96
N ILE A 61 -9.98 10.32 -7.22
CA ILE A 61 -10.13 10.02 -5.78
C ILE A 61 -10.26 8.51 -5.56
N GLY A 62 -11.08 7.82 -6.37
CA GLY A 62 -11.22 6.37 -6.32
C GLY A 62 -9.89 5.64 -6.56
N MET A 63 -9.12 6.07 -7.57
CA MET A 63 -7.78 5.54 -7.84
C MET A 63 -6.82 5.79 -6.67
N ALA A 64 -6.82 6.98 -6.06
CA ALA A 64 -5.99 7.30 -4.91
C ALA A 64 -6.38 6.44 -3.69
N HIS A 65 -7.67 6.26 -3.44
CA HIS A 65 -8.17 5.39 -2.37
C HIS A 65 -7.76 3.93 -2.61
N TYR A 66 -7.86 3.44 -3.84
CA TYR A 66 -7.41 2.10 -4.20
C TYR A 66 -5.89 1.93 -3.97
N ARG A 67 -5.06 2.88 -4.40
CA ARG A 67 -3.60 2.86 -4.14
C ARG A 67 -3.30 2.82 -2.64
N LYS A 68 -4.02 3.61 -1.84
CA LYS A 68 -3.90 3.59 -0.38
C LYS A 68 -4.21 2.19 0.20
N SER A 69 -5.33 1.59 -0.20
CA SER A 69 -5.71 0.24 0.24
C SER A 69 -4.65 -0.80 -0.15
N GLN A 70 -4.13 -0.73 -1.37
CA GLN A 70 -3.09 -1.65 -1.84
C GLN A 70 -1.79 -1.50 -1.03
N ALA A 71 -1.38 -0.27 -0.71
CA ALA A 71 -0.23 -0.02 0.15
C ALA A 71 -0.45 -0.56 1.57
N GLU A 72 -1.65 -0.42 2.13
CA GLU A 72 -2.00 -1.01 3.43
C GLU A 72 -1.94 -2.54 3.41
N ASP A 73 -2.47 -3.18 2.37
CA ASP A 73 -2.38 -4.64 2.18
C ASP A 73 -0.91 -5.09 2.03
N GLU A 74 -0.09 -4.33 1.31
CA GLU A 74 1.34 -4.59 1.15
C GLU A 74 2.09 -4.50 2.48
N ILE A 75 1.86 -3.44 3.25
CA ILE A 75 2.44 -3.27 4.59
C ILE A 75 2.10 -4.48 5.47
N ARG A 76 0.84 -4.94 5.47
CA ARG A 76 0.42 -6.11 6.24
C ARG A 76 1.15 -7.39 5.81
N ARG A 77 1.31 -7.63 4.51
CA ARG A 77 2.12 -8.75 3.99
C ARG A 77 3.60 -8.64 4.39
N LEU A 78 4.19 -7.45 4.34
CA LEU A 78 5.58 -7.23 4.74
C LEU A 78 5.79 -7.44 6.25
N ILE A 79 4.83 -7.05 7.08
CA ILE A 79 4.84 -7.36 8.51
C ILE A 79 4.80 -8.88 8.73
N ALA A 80 3.88 -9.59 8.07
CA ALA A 80 3.79 -11.05 8.13
C ALA A 80 5.12 -11.71 7.70
N TYR A 81 5.72 -11.24 6.61
CA TYR A 81 7.05 -11.68 6.17
C TYR A 81 8.12 -11.48 7.25
N GLY A 82 8.21 -10.26 7.80
CA GLY A 82 9.22 -9.91 8.81
C GLY A 82 9.10 -10.73 10.09
N ARG A 83 7.89 -11.16 10.44
CA ARG A 83 7.62 -11.96 11.65
C ARG A 83 7.82 -13.44 11.43
N GLU A 84 7.31 -13.98 10.33
CA GLU A 84 7.24 -15.44 10.18
C GLU A 84 8.32 -15.98 9.24
N PHE A 85 8.72 -15.23 8.22
CA PHE A 85 9.59 -15.72 7.16
C PHE A 85 11.04 -15.26 7.28
N ALA A 86 11.30 -14.12 7.93
CA ALA A 86 12.65 -13.60 8.10
C ALA A 86 13.51 -14.54 8.98
N ARG A 87 14.73 -14.83 8.52
CA ARG A 87 15.72 -15.70 9.19
C ARG A 87 17.07 -14.98 9.30
N PRO A 88 17.89 -15.28 10.33
CA PRO A 88 17.70 -16.29 11.38
C PRO A 88 16.73 -15.87 12.49
N ARG A 89 16.51 -14.56 12.68
CA ARG A 89 15.64 -14.02 13.75
C ARG A 89 14.50 -13.18 13.15
N PRO A 90 13.24 -13.38 13.58
CA PRO A 90 12.14 -12.48 13.25
C PRO A 90 12.42 -11.05 13.68
N TYR A 91 11.83 -10.09 12.95
CA TYR A 91 11.80 -8.70 13.39
C TYR A 91 10.94 -8.53 14.64
N LYS A 92 11.33 -7.59 15.52
CA LYS A 92 10.54 -7.27 16.72
C LYS A 92 9.34 -6.42 16.31
N LEU A 93 8.24 -6.55 17.06
CA LEU A 93 7.02 -5.77 16.83
C LEU A 93 7.28 -4.25 16.91
N ALA A 94 8.19 -3.81 17.78
CA ALA A 94 8.54 -2.41 17.92
C ALA A 94 9.20 -1.83 16.65
N ASP A 95 10.09 -2.61 16.01
CA ASP A 95 10.78 -2.18 14.79
C ASP A 95 9.80 -2.09 13.62
N LEU A 96 8.89 -3.07 13.51
CA LEU A 96 7.84 -3.09 12.49
C LEU A 96 6.81 -1.98 12.69
N ALA A 97 6.43 -1.70 13.93
CA ALA A 97 5.57 -0.56 14.28
C ALA A 97 6.19 0.76 13.85
N ALA A 98 7.47 0.98 14.19
CA ALA A 98 8.18 2.19 13.82
C ALA A 98 8.29 2.36 12.29
N ALA A 99 8.57 1.29 11.55
CA ALA A 99 8.73 1.34 10.10
C ALA A 99 7.40 1.53 9.34
N SER A 100 6.30 0.97 9.84
CA SER A 100 4.98 1.05 9.20
C SER A 100 4.15 2.25 9.63
N GLY A 101 4.57 2.98 10.66
CA GLY A 101 3.75 4.02 11.29
C GLY A 101 2.55 3.49 12.10
N MET A 102 2.45 2.17 12.29
CA MET A 102 1.38 1.56 13.09
C MET A 102 1.76 1.52 14.57
N SER A 103 0.75 1.48 15.45
CA SER A 103 0.99 1.20 16.86
C SER A 103 1.41 -0.26 17.07
N ILE A 104 2.14 -0.55 18.14
CA ILE A 104 2.52 -1.94 18.49
C ILE A 104 1.28 -2.83 18.65
N SER A 105 0.20 -2.29 19.23
CA SER A 105 -1.08 -2.99 19.31
C SER A 105 -1.66 -3.28 17.93
N GLY A 106 -1.59 -2.29 17.02
CA GLY A 106 -2.03 -2.44 15.63
C GLY A 106 -1.27 -3.51 14.87
N ILE A 107 0.06 -3.60 15.04
CA ILE A 107 0.88 -4.64 14.39
C ILE A 107 0.43 -6.05 14.78
N ARG A 108 0.11 -6.28 16.06
CA ARG A 108 -0.28 -7.62 16.55
C ARG A 108 -1.53 -8.15 15.85
N THR A 109 -2.42 -7.27 15.43
CA THR A 109 -3.66 -7.62 14.73
C THR A 109 -3.60 -7.29 13.24
N ALA A 110 -2.47 -6.78 12.74
CA ALA A 110 -2.34 -6.31 11.36
C ALA A 110 -2.26 -7.45 10.35
N TYR A 111 -1.92 -8.67 10.77
CA TYR A 111 -1.80 -9.80 9.85
C TYR A 111 -2.27 -11.07 10.52
N GLY A 112 -2.82 -11.98 9.71
CA GLY A 112 -3.28 -13.29 10.13
C GLY A 112 -3.05 -14.34 9.05
N HIS A 113 -3.96 -15.32 8.98
CA HIS A 113 -3.87 -16.42 8.03
C HIS A 113 -3.85 -15.96 6.57
N GLY A 114 -4.62 -14.93 6.22
CA GLY A 114 -4.68 -14.39 4.86
C GLY A 114 -3.35 -13.83 4.39
N GLU A 115 -2.73 -12.98 5.20
CA GLU A 115 -1.44 -12.37 4.86
C GLU A 115 -0.31 -13.41 4.80
N VAL A 116 -0.29 -14.37 5.72
CA VAL A 116 0.73 -15.44 5.68
C VAL A 116 0.56 -16.29 4.44
N ALA A 117 -0.66 -16.73 4.10
CA ALA A 117 -0.92 -17.47 2.88
C ALA A 117 -0.51 -16.69 1.62
N ALA A 118 -0.79 -15.39 1.57
CA ALA A 118 -0.35 -14.53 0.47
C ALA A 118 1.18 -14.47 0.35
N VAL A 119 1.90 -14.43 1.48
CA VAL A 119 3.37 -14.46 1.50
C VAL A 119 3.90 -15.84 1.08
N GLU A 120 3.29 -16.94 1.53
CA GLU A 120 3.67 -18.30 1.10
C GLU A 120 3.52 -18.46 -0.41
N GLN A 121 2.40 -17.99 -0.96
CA GLN A 121 2.13 -18.00 -2.39
C GLN A 121 3.17 -17.16 -3.16
N ALA A 122 3.49 -15.96 -2.67
CA ALA A 122 4.47 -15.08 -3.31
C ALA A 122 5.90 -15.63 -3.28
N LEU A 123 6.28 -16.37 -2.22
CA LEU A 123 7.63 -16.89 -2.04
C LEU A 123 7.81 -18.33 -2.53
N GLY A 124 6.73 -19.07 -2.77
CA GLY A 124 6.78 -20.50 -3.09
C GLY A 124 7.33 -21.37 -1.96
N ARG A 125 7.22 -20.93 -0.70
CA ARG A 125 7.66 -21.70 0.48
C ARG A 125 6.75 -21.48 1.67
N THR A 126 6.66 -22.47 2.55
CA THR A 126 5.85 -22.40 3.75
C THR A 126 6.51 -21.55 4.84
N THR A 127 5.67 -21.04 5.73
CA THR A 127 6.07 -20.39 6.98
C THR A 127 6.78 -21.37 7.93
N ARG A 128 7.19 -20.89 9.11
CA ARG A 128 7.81 -21.74 10.14
C ARG A 128 6.81 -22.78 10.65
N GLU A 129 7.27 -23.99 10.92
CA GLU A 129 6.42 -25.08 11.46
C GLU A 129 5.80 -24.75 12.83
N ASP A 130 6.41 -23.84 13.60
CA ASP A 130 5.96 -23.41 14.92
C ASP A 130 4.97 -22.24 14.89
N TRP A 131 4.68 -21.68 13.71
CA TRP A 131 3.67 -20.62 13.59
C TRP A 131 2.26 -21.20 13.73
N ARG A 132 1.61 -20.87 14.85
CA ARG A 132 0.16 -21.02 15.03
C ARG A 132 -0.41 -19.63 15.27
N ALA A 133 -1.02 -19.04 14.25
CA ALA A 133 -1.93 -17.93 14.51
C ALA A 133 -3.14 -18.45 15.29
N THR A 134 -3.63 -17.66 16.24
CA THR A 134 -4.91 -17.91 16.88
C THR A 134 -5.97 -17.96 15.77
N PRO A 135 -6.77 -19.05 15.66
CA PRO A 135 -7.85 -19.11 14.69
C PRO A 135 -8.79 -17.91 14.88
N PRO A 136 -9.40 -17.37 13.81
CA PRO A 136 -10.32 -16.24 13.90
C PRO A 136 -11.55 -16.49 14.82
N ASP A 137 -11.79 -17.75 15.21
CA ASP A 137 -12.89 -18.17 16.10
C ASP A 137 -12.53 -18.28 17.60
N ASP A 138 -11.34 -17.85 18.03
CA ASP A 138 -11.00 -17.84 19.47
C ASP A 138 -11.51 -16.54 20.10
N PRO A 139 -12.53 -16.58 20.99
CA PRO A 139 -13.07 -15.37 21.59
C PRO A 139 -11.97 -14.71 22.42
N ALA A 140 -11.86 -13.39 22.33
CA ALA A 140 -10.94 -12.62 23.16
C ALA A 140 -11.23 -12.90 24.64
N ASP A 141 -10.39 -13.74 25.27
CA ASP A 141 -10.38 -13.99 26.70
C ASP A 141 -10.16 -12.65 27.43
N GLY A 142 -11.26 -12.09 27.93
CA GLY A 142 -11.23 -10.74 28.50
C GLY A 142 -12.54 -10.25 29.11
N GLN A 143 -13.39 -11.14 29.63
CA GLN A 143 -14.42 -10.76 30.61
C GLN A 143 -14.32 -11.70 31.83
N SER A 144 -13.36 -11.41 32.71
CA SER A 144 -13.46 -11.85 34.10
C SER A 144 -14.32 -10.85 34.86
N THR A 145 -15.46 -11.39 35.30
CA THR A 145 -16.37 -10.83 36.29
C THR A 145 -15.68 -10.44 37.58
N SER A 146 -16.03 -9.28 38.13
CA SER A 146 -16.28 -9.06 39.55
C SER A 146 -17.20 -7.85 39.71
#